data_AF-A0A397IYC2-F1
#
_entry.id   AF-A0A397IYC2-F1
#
_cell.length_a   1.000
_cell.length_b   1.000
_cell.length_c   1.000
_cell.angle_alpha   90.00
_cell.angle_beta   90.00
_cell.angle_gamma   90.00
#
_symmetry.space_group_name_H-M   'P 1'
#
loop_
_entity.id
_entity.type
_entity.pdbx_description
1 polymer ?
#
loop_
_entity_poly.entity_id
_entity_poly.type
_entity_poly.pdbx_seq_one_letter_code
_entity_poly.pdbx_strand_id
1 'polypeptide(L)'
;MDYIPVVTPFLSESESEGQLIFNGTKIEVPFNVINFEDDERGYSFTKGERWKDCFTNRTDPTGRGINTIVLHWDVCVSSKQCFQTLCLRQLSTHLMIDTDGQVYQPLDIKYKSFHALSFNNRSISIQIANPVYVSKADSEIGRKIITSRRPGTNETFEHLDFTFEQKVRVIEVVETLCELFKRIPRRLPPLDNDGLISNALIPDFTGVCAHYNCCGALGPGDSLWPILQESFRNRPPYAIRF
;
A
#
# COMPACT_ATOMS: atom_id res chain seq x y z
N MET A 1 15.08 1.79 -20.85
CA MET A 1 15.40 2.03 -19.43
C MET A 1 14.35 3.00 -18.96
N ASP A 2 13.25 2.46 -18.45
CA ASP A 2 12.08 3.27 -18.10
C ASP A 2 12.42 3.99 -16.79
N TYR A 3 12.64 5.30 -16.89
CA TYR A 3 12.97 6.14 -15.75
C TYR A 3 11.79 6.18 -14.80
N ILE A 4 12.01 5.84 -13.53
CA ILE A 4 11.04 6.05 -12.45
C ILE A 4 11.09 7.55 -12.11
N PRO A 5 9.98 8.29 -12.24
CA PRO A 5 9.96 9.72 -11.95
C PRO A 5 10.29 10.00 -10.48
N VAL A 6 11.06 11.07 -10.24
CA VAL A 6 11.36 11.56 -8.88
C VAL A 6 10.11 12.25 -8.34
N VAL A 7 9.46 11.64 -7.34
CA VAL A 7 8.29 12.21 -6.68
C VAL A 7 8.73 13.21 -5.63
N THR A 8 8.42 14.49 -5.81
CA THR A 8 8.56 15.52 -4.77
C THR A 8 7.27 15.63 -3.97
N PRO A 9 7.28 15.47 -2.63
CA PRO A 9 6.08 15.52 -1.81
C PRO A 9 5.56 16.94 -1.53
N PHE A 10 6.22 17.98 -2.05
CA PHE A 10 5.75 19.36 -1.94
C PHE A 10 5.18 19.77 -3.28
N LEU A 11 3.86 19.76 -3.34
CA LEU A 11 3.11 20.37 -4.41
C LEU A 11 2.59 21.72 -3.95
N SER A 12 2.67 22.68 -4.86
CA SER A 12 1.80 23.86 -4.82
C SER A 12 0.35 23.43 -5.03
N GLU A 13 -0.65 24.20 -4.58
CA GLU A 13 -2.09 23.89 -4.78
C GLU A 13 -2.46 23.55 -6.24
N SER A 14 -1.66 24.02 -7.22
CA SER A 14 -1.85 23.75 -8.65
C SER A 14 -1.41 22.37 -9.14
N GLU A 15 -0.73 21.57 -8.32
CA GLU A 15 -0.23 20.25 -8.75
C GLU A 15 -1.00 19.09 -8.10
N SER A 16 -1.92 19.37 -7.17
CA SER A 16 -2.74 18.32 -6.54
C SER A 16 -3.64 17.63 -7.56
N GLU A 17 -3.69 16.30 -7.50
CA GLU A 17 -4.52 15.48 -8.39
C GLU A 17 -5.66 14.76 -7.64
N GLY A 18 -5.70 14.83 -6.31
CA GLY A 18 -6.70 14.09 -5.53
C GLY A 18 -6.68 14.40 -4.03
N GLN A 19 -7.61 13.79 -3.30
CA GLN A 19 -7.79 14.01 -1.86
C GLN A 19 -7.95 12.70 -1.10
N LEU A 20 -7.06 12.46 -0.11
CA LEU A 20 -7.23 11.43 0.91
C LEU A 20 -8.04 11.97 2.08
N ILE A 21 -8.84 11.11 2.72
CA ILE A 21 -9.58 11.47 3.94
C ILE A 21 -8.89 10.86 5.16
N PHE A 22 -8.57 11.69 6.15
CA PHE A 22 -8.12 11.24 7.47
C PHE A 22 -8.87 12.00 8.56
N ASN A 23 -9.53 11.25 9.43
CA ASN A 23 -10.34 11.80 10.51
C ASN A 23 -11.42 12.78 10.01
N GLY A 24 -12.07 12.42 8.89
CA GLY A 24 -13.05 13.27 8.19
C GLY A 24 -12.47 14.53 7.51
N THR A 25 -11.16 14.74 7.58
CA THR A 25 -10.49 15.88 6.92
C THR A 25 -9.94 15.43 5.58
N LYS A 26 -10.21 16.21 4.52
CA LYS A 26 -9.62 16.01 3.19
C LYS A 26 -8.22 16.58 3.14
N ILE A 27 -7.28 15.78 2.67
CA ILE A 27 -5.85 16.09 2.56
C ILE A 27 -5.47 15.95 1.09
N GLU A 28 -5.00 17.05 0.50
CA GLU A 28 -4.49 17.10 -0.88
C GLU A 28 -3.31 16.14 -1.06
N VAL A 29 -3.25 15.45 -2.20
CA VAL A 29 -2.17 14.50 -2.53
C VAL A 29 -1.79 14.58 -4.01
N PRO A 30 -0.53 14.22 -4.37
CA PRO A 30 -0.01 14.33 -5.74
C PRO A 30 -0.58 13.30 -6.74
N PHE A 31 -1.65 12.61 -6.37
CA PHE A 31 -2.20 11.54 -7.20
C PHE A 31 -3.72 11.48 -7.06
N ASN A 32 -4.40 11.10 -8.14
CA ASN A 32 -5.84 10.90 -8.09
C ASN A 32 -6.24 9.82 -7.06
N VAL A 33 -7.24 10.15 -6.22
CA VAL A 33 -7.84 9.26 -5.22
C VAL A 33 -9.36 9.25 -5.41
N ILE A 34 -9.92 8.06 -5.60
CA ILE A 34 -11.37 7.84 -5.48
C ILE A 34 -11.63 7.34 -4.06
N ASN A 35 -12.10 8.24 -3.19
CA ASN A 35 -12.38 7.91 -1.79
C ASN A 35 -13.82 7.44 -1.58
N PHE A 36 -14.10 6.94 -0.37
CA PHE A 36 -15.39 6.36 0.02
C PHE A 36 -16.57 7.35 0.02
N GLU A 37 -16.33 8.66 -0.13
CA GLU A 37 -17.39 9.65 -0.30
C GLU A 37 -17.91 9.71 -1.75
N ASP A 38 -17.13 9.30 -2.75
CA ASP A 38 -17.56 9.22 -4.15
C ASP A 38 -18.63 8.13 -4.31
N ASP A 39 -19.88 8.54 -4.55
CA ASP A 39 -21.03 7.63 -4.66
C ASP A 39 -21.10 6.87 -6.00
N GLU A 40 -20.40 7.35 -7.03
CA GLU A 40 -20.45 6.76 -8.37
C GLU A 40 -19.37 5.69 -8.56
N ARG A 41 -18.16 5.96 -8.08
CA ARG A 41 -16.96 5.15 -8.34
C ARG A 41 -16.31 4.65 -7.07
N GLY A 42 -16.64 5.21 -5.91
CA GLY A 42 -16.04 4.87 -4.63
C GLY A 42 -16.48 3.50 -4.10
N TYR A 43 -15.56 2.88 -3.37
CA TYR A 43 -15.85 1.74 -2.50
C TYR A 43 -15.97 2.23 -1.06
N SER A 44 -16.79 1.59 -0.24
CA SER A 44 -16.94 2.01 1.15
C SER A 44 -17.28 0.85 2.07
N PHE A 45 -16.44 0.64 3.09
CA PHE A 45 -16.76 -0.28 4.18
C PHE A 45 -17.78 0.30 5.17
N THR A 46 -18.09 1.60 5.10
CA THR A 46 -19.00 2.28 6.02
C THR A 46 -20.41 2.43 5.46
N LYS A 47 -20.56 2.51 4.12
CA LYS A 47 -21.84 2.57 3.43
C LYS A 47 -22.40 1.16 3.22
N GLY A 48 -23.01 0.59 4.26
CA GLY A 48 -23.75 -0.68 4.19
C GLY A 48 -23.76 -1.43 5.51
N GLU A 49 -24.94 -1.87 5.97
CA GLU A 49 -25.07 -2.56 7.27
C GLU A 49 -24.27 -3.85 7.36
N ARG A 50 -24.09 -4.52 6.22
CA ARG A 50 -23.41 -5.82 6.14
C ARG A 50 -21.90 -5.74 6.40
N TRP A 51 -21.28 -4.57 6.27
CA TRP A 51 -19.82 -4.40 6.29
C TRP A 51 -19.29 -3.65 7.50
N LYS A 52 -20.18 -3.21 8.42
CA LYS A 52 -19.84 -2.47 9.63
C LYS A 52 -18.87 -3.22 10.55
N ASP A 53 -18.86 -4.56 10.49
CA ASP A 53 -18.00 -5.41 11.31
C ASP A 53 -16.63 -5.69 10.67
N CYS A 54 -16.34 -5.16 9.48
CA CYS A 54 -15.06 -5.36 8.79
C CYS A 54 -13.93 -4.47 9.32
N PHE A 55 -14.22 -3.54 10.24
CA PHE A 55 -13.28 -2.62 10.85
C PHE A 55 -13.76 -2.23 12.25
N THR A 56 -12.95 -1.50 13.01
CA THR A 56 -13.38 -0.92 14.29
C THR A 56 -12.62 0.37 14.58
N ASN A 57 -12.84 0.98 15.74
CA ASN A 57 -12.04 2.11 16.18
C ASN A 57 -10.61 1.66 16.53
N ARG A 58 -9.64 2.52 16.23
CA ARG A 58 -8.27 2.37 16.75
C ARG A 58 -8.28 2.51 18.26
N THR A 59 -7.35 1.82 18.93
CA THR A 59 -7.11 2.03 20.36
C THR A 59 -6.63 3.45 20.65
N ASP A 60 -5.84 4.05 19.74
CA ASP A 60 -5.54 5.49 19.74
C ASP A 60 -6.43 6.22 18.73
N PRO A 61 -7.48 6.93 19.17
CA PRO A 61 -8.39 7.64 18.26
C PRO A 61 -7.76 8.88 17.63
N THR A 62 -6.62 9.37 18.12
CA THR A 62 -5.93 10.53 17.54
C THR A 62 -5.16 10.18 16.28
N GLY A 63 -4.95 8.88 16.01
CA GLY A 63 -4.10 8.39 14.92
C GLY A 63 -2.60 8.67 15.10
N ARG A 64 -2.17 9.29 16.21
CA ARG A 64 -0.75 9.53 16.52
C ARG A 64 0.03 8.23 16.72
N GLY A 65 -0.64 7.12 17.00
CA GLY A 65 -0.03 5.80 17.09
C GLY A 65 0.31 5.17 15.74
N ILE A 66 -0.13 5.75 14.62
CA ILE A 66 0.17 5.22 13.28
C ILE A 66 1.66 5.42 12.99
N ASN A 67 2.38 4.33 12.82
CA ASN A 67 3.82 4.32 12.63
C ASN A 67 4.31 3.27 11.60
N THR A 68 3.38 2.54 10.98
CA THR A 68 3.70 1.50 10.00
C THR A 68 2.84 1.61 8.75
N ILE A 69 3.43 1.32 7.58
CA ILE A 69 2.69 0.98 6.35
C ILE A 69 2.93 -0.49 6.07
N VAL A 70 1.87 -1.22 5.75
CA VAL A 70 1.94 -2.62 5.32
C VAL A 70 1.49 -2.72 3.87
N LEU A 71 2.39 -3.23 3.02
CA LEU A 71 2.11 -3.48 1.62
C LEU A 71 1.63 -4.93 1.42
N HIS A 72 0.57 -5.06 0.62
CA HIS A 72 -0.06 -6.33 0.27
C HIS A 72 -0.19 -6.42 -1.26
N TRP A 73 -0.07 -7.63 -1.81
CA TRP A 73 -0.89 -7.96 -2.98
C TRP A 73 -2.23 -8.50 -2.50
N ASP A 74 -3.24 -8.42 -3.35
CA ASP A 74 -4.60 -8.86 -3.00
C ASP A 74 -5.00 -10.22 -3.59
N VAL A 75 -4.19 -10.78 -4.51
CA VAL A 75 -4.51 -12.02 -5.24
C VAL A 75 -5.77 -11.86 -6.12
N CYS A 76 -6.07 -10.62 -6.53
CA CYS A 76 -7.22 -10.23 -7.33
C CYS A 76 -6.78 -9.58 -8.65
N VAL A 77 -7.69 -9.55 -9.64
CA VAL A 77 -7.42 -8.91 -10.94
C VAL A 77 -7.70 -7.40 -10.94
N SER A 78 -8.44 -6.89 -9.94
CA SER A 78 -8.77 -5.47 -9.81
C SER A 78 -9.12 -5.07 -8.37
N SER A 79 -9.11 -3.76 -8.09
CA SER A 79 -9.52 -3.21 -6.78
C SER A 79 -10.99 -3.53 -6.45
N LYS A 80 -11.85 -3.62 -7.46
CA LYS A 80 -13.25 -4.05 -7.29
C LYS A 80 -13.34 -5.45 -6.69
N GLN A 81 -12.59 -6.40 -7.26
CA GLN A 81 -12.58 -7.78 -6.78
C GLN A 81 -11.91 -7.87 -5.40
N CYS A 82 -10.86 -7.08 -5.16
CA CYS A 82 -10.23 -6.96 -3.85
C CYS A 82 -11.27 -6.54 -2.79
N PHE A 83 -11.97 -5.43 -3.03
CA PHE A 83 -12.98 -4.91 -2.10
C PHE A 83 -14.06 -5.94 -1.79
N GLN A 84 -14.61 -6.59 -2.82
CA GLN A 84 -15.61 -7.66 -2.65
C GLN A 84 -15.05 -8.84 -1.83
N THR A 85 -13.82 -9.27 -2.12
CA THR A 85 -13.15 -10.36 -1.39
C THR A 85 -12.94 -10.01 0.08
N LEU A 86 -12.50 -8.78 0.38
CA LEU A 86 -12.32 -8.30 1.75
C LEU A 86 -13.65 -8.29 2.52
N CYS A 87 -14.71 -7.74 1.91
CA CYS A 87 -16.06 -7.75 2.50
C CYS A 87 -16.55 -9.17 2.82
N LEU A 88 -16.40 -10.12 1.88
CA LEU A 88 -16.79 -11.52 2.09
C LEU A 88 -16.01 -12.20 3.21
N ARG A 89 -14.76 -11.78 3.44
CA ARG A 89 -13.87 -12.33 4.47
C ARG A 89 -13.94 -11.56 5.79
N GLN A 90 -14.81 -10.55 5.90
CA GLN A 90 -14.88 -9.65 7.06
C GLN A 90 -13.53 -8.97 7.37
N LEU A 91 -12.80 -8.61 6.31
CA LEU A 91 -11.53 -7.89 6.36
C LEU A 91 -11.69 -6.50 5.75
N SER A 92 -10.68 -5.64 5.92
CA SER A 92 -10.69 -4.30 5.34
C SER A 92 -9.28 -3.77 5.08
N THR A 93 -9.19 -2.76 4.23
CA THR A 93 -7.95 -2.03 3.91
C THR A 93 -8.23 -0.53 3.94
N HIS A 94 -7.17 0.26 4.08
CA HIS A 94 -7.25 1.72 4.01
C HIS A 94 -7.16 2.20 2.57
N LEU A 95 -6.25 1.61 1.79
CA LEU A 95 -6.00 1.95 0.40
C LEU A 95 -5.96 0.70 -0.49
N MET A 96 -6.35 0.88 -1.74
CA MET A 96 -6.18 -0.08 -2.83
C MET A 96 -5.56 0.62 -4.04
N ILE A 97 -4.68 -0.06 -4.77
CA ILE A 97 -4.07 0.42 -6.02
C ILE A 97 -4.43 -0.57 -7.13
N ASP A 98 -5.19 -0.11 -8.11
CA ASP A 98 -5.62 -0.94 -9.24
C ASP A 98 -4.49 -1.15 -10.27
N THR A 99 -4.77 -1.93 -11.31
CA THR A 99 -3.79 -2.34 -12.32
C THR A 99 -3.20 -1.18 -13.12
N ASP A 100 -3.95 -0.09 -13.26
CA ASP A 100 -3.59 1.16 -13.94
C ASP A 100 -2.98 2.21 -12.99
N GLY A 101 -2.77 1.88 -11.71
CA GLY A 101 -2.27 2.81 -10.70
C GLY A 101 -3.35 3.71 -10.07
N GLN A 102 -4.64 3.54 -10.40
CA GLN A 102 -5.71 4.27 -9.71
C GLN A 102 -5.74 3.92 -8.21
N VAL A 103 -5.75 4.94 -7.35
CA VAL A 103 -5.87 4.76 -5.89
C VAL A 103 -7.33 4.84 -5.48
N TYR A 104 -7.76 3.88 -4.67
CA TYR A 104 -9.04 3.90 -3.99
C TYR A 104 -8.84 3.96 -2.48
N GLN A 105 -9.67 4.75 -1.80
CA GLN A 105 -9.70 4.82 -0.34
C GLN A 105 -11.06 4.34 0.19
N PRO A 106 -11.24 3.04 0.48
CA PRO A 106 -12.53 2.51 0.94
C PRO A 106 -12.83 2.71 2.43
N LEU A 107 -11.86 3.17 3.23
CA LEU A 107 -11.99 3.38 4.67
C LEU A 107 -11.15 4.59 5.11
N ASP A 108 -11.72 5.42 5.98
CA ASP A 108 -10.98 6.50 6.64
C ASP A 108 -9.83 5.91 7.48
N ILE A 109 -8.63 6.47 7.31
CA ILE A 109 -7.40 6.05 7.98
C ILE A 109 -7.53 6.09 9.52
N LYS A 110 -8.46 6.88 10.07
CA LYS A 110 -8.75 6.94 11.51
C LYS A 110 -9.21 5.59 12.09
N TYR A 111 -9.82 4.74 11.27
CA TYR A 111 -10.31 3.44 11.71
C TYR A 111 -9.20 2.40 11.70
N LYS A 112 -9.38 1.35 12.50
CA LYS A 112 -8.55 0.16 12.50
C LYS A 112 -9.08 -0.80 11.45
N SER A 113 -8.41 -0.88 10.31
CA SER A 113 -8.70 -1.92 9.31
C SER A 113 -8.19 -3.30 9.77
N PHE A 114 -8.81 -4.37 9.27
CA PHE A 114 -8.43 -5.75 9.59
C PHE A 114 -7.63 -6.34 8.44
N HIS A 115 -6.29 -6.27 8.53
CA HIS A 115 -5.41 -6.65 7.43
C HIS A 115 -4.14 -7.42 7.83
N ALA A 116 -3.57 -7.17 9.02
CA ALA A 116 -2.24 -7.67 9.44
C ALA A 116 -2.15 -7.96 10.96
N LEU A 117 -3.18 -8.59 11.53
CA LEU A 117 -3.20 -9.05 12.93
C LEU A 117 -2.81 -7.96 13.95
N SER A 118 -1.70 -8.13 14.68
CA SER A 118 -1.24 -7.20 15.73
C SER A 118 -0.83 -5.82 15.20
N PHE A 119 -0.57 -5.69 13.90
CA PHE A 119 -0.23 -4.41 13.29
C PHE A 119 -1.44 -3.50 13.06
N ASN A 120 -2.64 -4.08 12.92
CA ASN A 120 -3.88 -3.37 12.55
C ASN A 120 -4.08 -2.02 13.25
N ASN A 121 -3.79 -1.95 14.56
CA ASN A 121 -4.01 -0.76 15.37
C ASN A 121 -3.08 0.42 15.04
N ARG A 122 -1.89 0.16 14.49
CA ARG A 122 -0.82 1.14 14.27
C ARG A 122 -0.36 1.24 12.80
N SER A 123 -1.02 0.53 11.90
CA SER A 123 -0.66 0.53 10.48
C SER A 123 -1.71 1.14 9.56
N ILE A 124 -1.22 1.61 8.41
CA ILE A 124 -1.98 1.85 7.19
C ILE A 124 -1.77 0.65 6.25
N SER A 125 -2.84 0.22 5.58
CA SER A 125 -2.85 -0.94 4.69
C SER A 125 -2.97 -0.47 3.25
N ILE A 126 -2.12 -1.01 2.37
CA ILE A 126 -2.18 -0.77 0.92
C ILE A 126 -2.29 -2.13 0.22
N GLN A 127 -3.44 -2.40 -0.39
CA GLN A 127 -3.66 -3.57 -1.24
C GLN A 127 -3.35 -3.21 -2.69
N ILE A 128 -2.61 -4.06 -3.39
CA ILE A 128 -2.20 -3.79 -4.78
C ILE A 128 -2.72 -4.92 -5.66
N ALA A 129 -3.50 -4.57 -6.69
CA ALA A 129 -4.17 -5.49 -7.60
C ALA A 129 -3.17 -6.38 -8.34
N ASN A 130 -3.08 -7.64 -7.95
CA ASN A 130 -2.22 -8.61 -8.61
C ASN A 130 -2.78 -10.03 -8.45
N PRO A 131 -3.10 -10.74 -9.54
CA PRO A 131 -3.64 -12.10 -9.46
C PRO A 131 -2.60 -13.17 -9.07
N VAL A 132 -1.32 -12.78 -9.01
CA VAL A 132 -0.12 -13.54 -8.59
C VAL A 132 0.21 -14.73 -9.50
N TYR A 133 -0.74 -15.64 -9.73
CA TYR A 133 -0.51 -16.89 -10.43
C TYR A 133 -0.28 -16.67 -11.93
N VAL A 134 0.78 -17.26 -12.48
CA VAL A 134 1.11 -17.22 -13.92
C VAL A 134 -0.04 -17.72 -14.80
N SER A 135 -0.82 -18.70 -14.32
CA SER A 135 -2.01 -19.20 -15.02
C SER A 135 -3.16 -18.19 -15.15
N LYS A 136 -3.10 -17.07 -14.42
CA LYS A 136 -4.03 -15.95 -14.49
C LYS A 136 -3.44 -14.75 -15.24
N ALA A 137 -2.39 -14.96 -16.03
CA ALA A 137 -1.81 -13.91 -16.86
C ALA A 137 -2.87 -13.35 -17.81
N ASP A 138 -2.97 -12.03 -17.86
CA ASP A 138 -3.80 -11.30 -18.78
C ASP A 138 -2.89 -10.70 -19.86
N SER A 139 -3.10 -11.07 -21.12
CA SER A 139 -2.31 -10.61 -22.25
C SER A 139 -2.50 -9.12 -22.54
N GLU A 140 -3.65 -8.54 -22.19
CA GLU A 140 -3.91 -7.10 -22.39
C GLU A 140 -3.13 -6.26 -21.38
N ILE A 141 -3.00 -6.73 -20.14
CA ILE A 141 -2.20 -6.05 -19.11
C ILE A 141 -0.69 -6.34 -19.29
N GLY A 142 -0.33 -7.52 -19.80
CA GLY A 142 1.05 -7.83 -20.18
C GLY A 142 2.06 -7.88 -19.02
N ARG A 143 1.63 -8.32 -17.82
CA ARG A 143 2.53 -8.47 -16.66
C ARG A 143 3.68 -9.41 -16.97
N LYS A 144 4.89 -9.02 -16.57
CA LYS A 144 6.07 -9.87 -16.62
C LYS A 144 5.94 -11.01 -15.60
N ILE A 145 6.45 -12.19 -15.95
CA ILE A 145 6.67 -13.27 -14.99
C ILE A 145 8.03 -13.03 -14.34
N ILE A 146 8.07 -12.99 -13.02
CA ILE A 146 9.27 -12.77 -12.22
C ILE A 146 9.36 -13.80 -11.10
N THR A 147 10.51 -13.85 -10.43
CA THR A 147 10.76 -14.74 -9.31
C THR A 147 10.90 -13.95 -8.01
N SER A 148 10.22 -14.39 -6.95
CA SER A 148 10.42 -13.90 -5.58
C SER A 148 10.72 -15.04 -4.62
N ARG A 149 11.20 -14.71 -3.42
CA ARG A 149 11.48 -15.62 -2.32
C ARG A 149 10.23 -15.85 -1.47
N ARG A 150 10.01 -17.10 -1.06
CA ARG A 150 9.01 -17.45 -0.05
C ARG A 150 9.48 -17.03 1.34
N PRO A 151 8.68 -16.25 2.09
CA PRO A 151 8.97 -15.90 3.47
C PRO A 151 9.26 -17.12 4.34
N GLY A 152 10.36 -17.07 5.09
CA GLY A 152 10.79 -18.12 6.02
C GLY A 152 11.57 -19.29 5.41
N THR A 153 11.45 -19.59 4.11
CA THR A 153 12.20 -20.68 3.47
C THR A 153 13.22 -20.21 2.43
N ASN A 154 13.07 -18.99 1.91
CA ASN A 154 13.83 -18.47 0.76
C ASN A 154 13.70 -19.29 -0.53
N GLU A 155 12.79 -20.28 -0.58
CA GLU A 155 12.48 -20.98 -1.82
C GLU A 155 11.92 -20.00 -2.84
N THR A 156 12.39 -20.11 -4.07
CA THR A 156 11.94 -19.24 -5.15
C THR A 156 10.62 -19.71 -5.74
N PHE A 157 9.78 -18.77 -6.17
CA PHE A 157 8.58 -19.08 -6.93
C PHE A 157 8.32 -18.02 -7.99
N GLU A 158 7.77 -18.46 -9.12
CA GLU A 158 7.34 -17.58 -10.20
C GLU A 158 5.96 -17.00 -9.93
N HIS A 159 5.79 -15.73 -10.25
CA HIS A 159 4.51 -15.03 -10.18
C HIS A 159 4.48 -13.85 -11.15
N LEU A 160 3.29 -13.29 -11.34
CA LEU A 160 3.09 -12.07 -12.12
C LEU A 160 3.60 -10.86 -11.34
N ASP A 161 4.39 -10.03 -12.00
CA ASP A 161 4.88 -8.76 -11.46
C ASP A 161 3.76 -7.71 -11.38
N PHE A 162 4.01 -6.61 -10.68
CA PHE A 162 3.16 -5.42 -10.75
C PHE A 162 3.39 -4.67 -12.07
N THR A 163 2.38 -3.94 -12.52
CA THR A 163 2.51 -3.04 -13.68
C THR A 163 3.46 -1.88 -13.36
N PHE A 164 3.88 -1.15 -14.40
CA PHE A 164 4.75 0.01 -14.20
C PHE A 164 4.03 1.11 -13.41
N GLU A 165 2.78 1.38 -13.77
CA GLU A 165 1.89 2.35 -13.14
C GLU A 165 1.67 2.05 -11.66
N GLN A 166 1.49 0.77 -11.30
CA GLN A 166 1.41 0.34 -9.91
C GLN A 166 2.68 0.62 -9.14
N LYS A 167 3.85 0.35 -9.72
CA LYS A 167 5.14 0.58 -9.06
C LYS A 167 5.39 2.07 -8.81
N VAL A 168 5.09 2.91 -9.79
CA VAL A 168 5.14 4.38 -9.64
C VAL A 168 4.18 4.84 -8.54
N ARG A 169 2.92 4.40 -8.60
CA ARG A 169 1.92 4.81 -7.61
C ARG A 169 2.24 4.35 -6.20
N VAL A 170 2.82 3.15 -6.03
CA VAL A 170 3.28 2.67 -4.71
C VAL A 170 4.32 3.63 -4.12
N ILE A 171 5.29 4.09 -4.91
CA ILE A 171 6.29 5.06 -4.44
C ILE A 171 5.61 6.36 -4.02
N GLU A 172 4.75 6.92 -4.87
CA GLU A 172 4.03 8.16 -4.60
C GLU A 172 3.22 8.10 -3.31
N VAL A 173 2.41 7.04 -3.16
CA VAL A 173 1.56 6.83 -1.97
C VAL A 173 2.42 6.62 -0.73
N VAL A 174 3.46 5.78 -0.81
CA VAL A 174 4.32 5.49 0.36
C VAL A 174 5.07 6.73 0.83
N GLU A 175 5.70 7.48 -0.08
CA GLU A 175 6.42 8.71 0.27
C GLU A 175 5.46 9.76 0.84
N THR A 176 4.29 9.95 0.22
CA THR A 176 3.25 10.87 0.70
C THR A 176 2.77 10.49 2.10
N LEU A 177 2.52 9.20 2.38
CA LEU A 177 2.09 8.76 3.70
C LEU A 177 3.20 8.89 4.75
N CYS A 178 4.47 8.65 4.41
CA CYS A 178 5.59 8.90 5.32
C CYS A 178 5.69 10.40 5.67
N GLU A 179 5.41 11.28 4.71
CA GLU A 179 5.40 12.72 4.91
C GLU A 179 4.20 13.19 5.75
N LEU A 180 3.00 12.69 5.48
CA LEU A 180 1.78 13.06 6.23
C LEU A 180 1.79 12.51 7.66
N PHE A 181 2.22 11.25 7.83
CA PHE A 181 2.24 10.56 9.11
C PHE A 181 3.69 10.47 9.62
N LYS A 182 4.19 11.55 10.22
CA LYS A 182 5.60 11.72 10.66
C LYS A 182 6.19 10.63 11.55
N ARG A 183 5.35 9.78 12.14
CA ARG A 183 5.77 8.61 12.93
C ARG A 183 6.02 7.36 12.11
N ILE A 184 5.68 7.38 10.83
CA ILE A 184 6.08 6.38 9.83
C ILE A 184 7.42 6.85 9.24
N PRO A 185 8.57 6.34 9.73
CA PRO A 185 9.85 6.70 9.14
C PRO A 185 9.98 6.13 7.73
N ARG A 186 10.78 6.79 6.89
CA ARG A 186 11.33 6.25 5.64
C ARG A 186 12.34 5.14 5.94
N ARG A 187 11.84 4.02 6.48
CA ARG A 187 12.61 2.86 6.92
C ARG A 187 11.96 1.60 6.38
N LEU A 188 12.76 0.78 5.70
CA LEU A 188 12.38 -0.57 5.28
C LEU A 188 12.95 -1.61 6.26
N PRO A 189 12.47 -2.86 6.24
CA PRO A 189 13.11 -3.95 6.98
C PRO A 189 14.59 -4.08 6.60
N PRO A 190 15.43 -4.67 7.49
CA PRO A 190 16.84 -4.93 7.21
C PRO A 190 17.01 -5.69 5.91
N LEU A 191 18.13 -5.49 5.22
CA LEU A 191 18.44 -6.27 4.02
C LEU A 191 19.04 -7.63 4.40
N ASP A 192 18.71 -8.65 3.61
CA ASP A 192 19.43 -9.93 3.59
C ASP A 192 20.65 -9.83 2.65
N ASN A 193 21.43 -10.91 2.57
CA ASN A 193 22.67 -10.97 1.78
C ASN A 193 22.47 -10.81 0.26
N ASP A 194 21.23 -11.00 -0.23
CA ASP A 194 20.86 -10.82 -1.63
C ASP A 194 20.45 -9.37 -1.97
N GLY A 195 20.52 -8.45 -0.98
CA GLY A 195 20.16 -7.05 -1.16
C GLY A 195 18.64 -6.77 -1.14
N LEU A 196 17.81 -7.79 -0.96
CA LEU A 196 16.38 -7.62 -0.75
C LEU A 196 16.08 -7.45 0.74
N ILE A 197 14.91 -6.91 1.06
CA ILE A 197 14.50 -6.80 2.47
C ILE A 197 14.31 -8.20 3.07
N SER A 198 14.52 -8.32 4.37
CA SER A 198 14.35 -9.57 5.09
C SER A 198 12.91 -10.05 4.97
N ASN A 199 12.74 -11.33 4.67
CA ASN A 199 11.43 -11.98 4.60
C ASN A 199 11.01 -12.66 5.92
N ALA A 200 11.78 -12.44 6.99
CA ALA A 200 11.44 -12.89 8.33
C ALA A 200 10.27 -12.10 8.94
N LEU A 201 9.61 -12.71 9.93
CA LEU A 201 8.73 -11.99 10.85
C LEU A 201 9.54 -10.96 11.63
N ILE A 202 9.04 -9.73 11.69
CA ILE A 202 9.66 -8.65 12.47
C ILE A 202 8.57 -8.04 13.35
N PRO A 203 8.33 -8.62 14.54
CA PRO A 203 7.39 -8.07 15.50
C PRO A 203 7.69 -6.59 15.76
N ASP A 204 6.64 -5.78 15.85
CA ASP A 204 6.74 -4.36 16.23
C ASP A 204 7.59 -3.48 15.30
N PHE A 205 7.77 -3.90 14.04
CA PHE A 205 8.42 -3.08 13.03
C PHE A 205 7.71 -1.72 12.82
N THR A 206 8.51 -0.67 12.74
CA THR A 206 8.10 0.73 12.50
C THR A 206 8.75 1.21 11.20
N GLY A 207 7.93 1.72 10.26
CA GLY A 207 8.34 2.04 8.88
C GLY A 207 7.42 1.40 7.84
N VAL A 208 7.96 1.07 6.67
CA VAL A 208 7.19 0.45 5.56
C VAL A 208 7.64 -0.99 5.38
N CYS A 209 6.73 -1.95 5.49
CA CYS A 209 7.06 -3.37 5.47
C CYS A 209 6.07 -4.20 4.65
N ALA A 210 6.43 -5.45 4.39
CA ALA A 210 5.57 -6.40 3.73
C ALA A 210 4.54 -6.99 4.71
N HIS A 211 3.45 -7.52 4.16
CA HIS A 211 2.52 -8.35 4.93
C HIS A 211 3.22 -9.57 5.56
N TYR A 212 4.19 -10.15 4.85
CA TYR A 212 4.98 -11.26 5.38
C TYR A 212 5.82 -10.92 6.60
N ASN A 213 6.30 -9.67 6.75
CA ASN A 213 7.03 -9.25 7.94
C ASN A 213 6.11 -9.16 9.17
N CYS A 214 4.80 -8.99 8.95
CA CYS A 214 3.83 -8.84 10.02
C CYS A 214 3.31 -10.18 10.54
N CYS A 215 3.00 -11.13 9.64
CA CYS A 215 2.30 -12.36 9.98
C CYS A 215 2.62 -13.57 9.09
N GLY A 216 3.68 -13.52 8.28
CA GLY A 216 4.14 -14.69 7.50
C GLY A 216 3.26 -15.01 6.28
N ALA A 217 2.47 -14.05 5.81
CA ALA A 217 1.80 -14.12 4.50
C ALA A 217 2.82 -14.23 3.35
N LEU A 218 2.39 -14.37 2.09
CA LEU A 218 3.31 -14.35 0.93
C LEU A 218 3.53 -12.96 0.32
N GLY A 219 2.56 -12.06 0.46
CA GLY A 219 2.54 -10.79 -0.27
C GLY A 219 3.44 -9.70 0.34
N PRO A 220 3.94 -8.76 -0.48
CA PRO A 220 3.65 -8.57 -1.91
C PRO A 220 4.71 -9.20 -2.86
N GLY A 221 5.51 -10.17 -2.40
CA GLY A 221 6.70 -10.64 -3.13
C GLY A 221 7.87 -9.64 -3.00
N ASP A 222 8.86 -9.73 -3.90
CA ASP A 222 10.12 -8.99 -3.76
C ASP A 222 10.24 -7.73 -4.66
N SER A 223 9.42 -7.59 -5.70
CA SER A 223 9.68 -6.62 -6.79
C SER A 223 9.43 -5.15 -6.47
N LEU A 224 8.73 -4.84 -5.38
CA LEU A 224 8.51 -3.47 -4.91
C LEU A 224 9.68 -2.92 -4.08
N TRP A 225 10.51 -3.79 -3.51
CA TRP A 225 11.50 -3.35 -2.53
C TRP A 225 12.70 -2.63 -3.14
N PRO A 226 13.29 -3.08 -4.28
CA PRO A 226 14.41 -2.36 -4.88
C PRO A 226 14.05 -0.91 -5.23
N ILE A 227 12.84 -0.66 -5.74
CA ILE A 227 12.40 0.69 -6.12
C ILE A 227 12.12 1.56 -4.88
N LEU A 228 11.57 1.00 -3.80
CA LEU A 228 11.37 1.72 -2.54
C LEU A 228 12.70 1.98 -1.81
N GLN A 229 13.67 1.06 -1.90
CA GLN A 229 15.02 1.26 -1.39
C GLN A 229 15.71 2.41 -2.12
N GLU A 230 15.58 2.47 -3.45
CA GLU A 230 16.09 3.59 -4.24
C GLU A 230 15.42 4.90 -3.85
N SER A 231 14.08 4.90 -3.75
CA SER A 231 13.33 6.07 -3.28
C SER A 231 13.81 6.52 -1.90
N PHE A 232 13.92 5.63 -0.92
CA PHE A 232 14.29 6.01 0.46
C PHE A 232 15.74 6.48 0.59
N ARG A 233 16.66 5.95 -0.23
CA ARG A 233 18.06 6.41 -0.30
C ARG A 233 18.15 7.84 -0.85
N ASN A 234 17.31 8.17 -1.84
CA ASN A 234 17.27 9.49 -2.43
C ASN A 234 16.28 10.37 -1.65
N ARG A 235 16.77 11.38 -0.92
CA ARG A 235 15.86 12.39 -0.36
C ARG A 235 15.20 13.10 -1.55
N PRO A 236 13.85 13.24 -1.62
CA PRO A 236 13.23 14.06 -2.65
C PRO A 236 13.88 15.45 -2.63
N PRO A 237 14.17 16.08 -3.79
CA PRO A 237 14.77 17.39 -3.81
C PRO A 237 13.81 18.41 -3.19
N TYR A 238 14.21 19.00 -2.07
CA TYR A 238 13.63 20.25 -1.60
C TYR A 238 14.39 21.40 -2.26
N ALA A 239 13.66 22.27 -2.94
CA ALA A 239 14.11 23.65 -3.08
C ALA A 239 13.74 24.38 -1.78
N ILE A 240 14.68 24.47 -0.83
CA ILE A 240 14.64 25.51 0.20
C ILE A 240 15.34 26.72 -0.42
N ARG A 241 14.60 27.81 -0.65
CA ARG A 241 15.19 29.14 -0.80
C ARG A 241 14.85 29.94 0.45
N PHE A 242 15.86 30.59 1.04
CA PHE A 242 15.68 31.77 1.87
C PHE A 242 15.19 32.93 1.01
#